data_AF-A0AAN4T5A9-F1
#
_entry.id   AF-A0AAN4T5A9-F1
#
_cell.length_a   1.000
_cell.length_b   1.000
_cell.length_c   1.000
_cell.angle_alpha   90.00
_cell.angle_beta   90.00
_cell.angle_gamma   90.00
#
_symmetry.space_group_name_H-M   'P 1'
#
loop_
_entity.id
_entity.type
_entity.pdbx_description
1 polymer ?
#
loop_
_entity_poly.entity_id
_entity_poly.type
_entity_poly.pdbx_seq_one_letter_code
_entity_poly.pdbx_strand_id
1 'polypeptide(L)'
;MKLENRLKELRARDRLNQTELAKKAGVSRQTVSLIERGEYAPSVIIALKIAHIFGENVENVFYLKENSDEKMDENYRFTSSEYFARNFCSK
;
A
#
# COMPACT_ATOMS: atom_id res chain seq x y z
N MET A 1 -5.94 -0.68 6.81
CA MET A 1 -4.98 0.05 5.93
C MET A 1 -4.78 -0.73 4.64
N LYS A 2 -4.82 -0.07 3.47
CA LYS A 2 -4.66 -0.69 2.14
C LYS A 2 -3.48 -0.06 1.39
N LEU A 3 -2.66 -0.87 0.72
CA LEU A 3 -1.58 -0.38 -0.15
C LEU A 3 -2.15 0.18 -1.45
N GLU A 4 -1.92 1.45 -1.70
CA GLU A 4 -2.28 2.17 -2.92
C GLU A 4 -1.01 2.60 -3.67
N ASN A 5 -1.16 2.94 -4.96
CA ASN A 5 -0.03 3.34 -5.78
C ASN A 5 -0.39 4.37 -6.87
N ARG A 6 0.63 5.06 -7.39
CA ARG A 6 0.50 6.07 -8.46
C ARG A 6 1.12 5.61 -9.78
N LEU A 7 1.27 4.30 -10.01
CA LEU A 7 2.00 3.81 -11.19
C LEU A 7 1.40 4.32 -12.49
N LYS A 8 0.08 4.23 -12.66
CA LYS A 8 -0.59 4.65 -13.91
C LYS A 8 -0.35 6.14 -14.22
N GLU A 9 -0.36 6.99 -13.19
CA GLU A 9 -0.12 8.42 -13.30
C GLU A 9 1.33 8.71 -13.69
N LEU A 10 2.29 8.16 -12.95
CA LEU A 10 3.73 8.35 -13.21
C LEU A 10 4.14 7.80 -14.57
N ARG A 11 3.54 6.68 -14.98
CA ARG A 11 3.77 6.07 -16.28
C ARG A 11 3.26 6.95 -17.42
N ALA A 12 2.13 7.64 -17.23
CA ALA A 12 1.62 8.62 -18.19
C ALA A 12 2.50 9.88 -18.26
N ARG A 13 2.96 10.40 -17.11
CA ARG A 13 3.92 11.52 -17.02
C ARG A 13 5.18 11.25 -17.86
N ASP A 14 5.71 10.05 -17.76
CA ASP A 14 6.96 9.64 -18.41
C ASP A 14 6.73 9.02 -19.81
N ARG A 15 5.49 9.04 -20.31
CA ARG A 15 5.07 8.49 -21.61
C ARG A 15 5.44 7.01 -21.83
N LEU A 16 5.47 6.23 -20.74
CA LEU A 16 5.72 4.81 -20.80
C LEU A 16 4.42 4.03 -20.98
N ASN A 17 4.44 2.92 -21.70
CA ASN A 17 3.38 1.91 -21.63
C ASN A 17 3.74 0.83 -20.57
N GLN A 18 2.77 -0.03 -20.22
CA GLN A 18 2.99 -1.08 -19.20
C GLN A 18 4.14 -2.02 -19.56
N THR A 19 4.33 -2.33 -20.84
CA THR A 19 5.40 -3.21 -21.31
C THR A 19 6.77 -2.56 -21.14
N GLU A 20 6.88 -1.26 -21.39
CA GLU A 20 8.13 -0.50 -21.21
C GLU A 20 8.51 -0.39 -19.74
N LEU A 21 7.55 -0.08 -18.87
CA LEU A 21 7.79 -0.07 -17.42
C LEU A 21 8.20 -1.48 -16.94
N ALA A 22 7.52 -2.52 -17.41
CA ALA A 22 7.83 -3.91 -17.06
C ALA A 22 9.27 -4.28 -17.44
N LYS A 23 9.70 -3.93 -18.66
CA LYS A 23 11.08 -4.13 -19.12
C LYS A 23 12.09 -3.40 -18.23
N LYS A 24 11.84 -2.12 -17.92
CA LYS A 24 12.74 -1.32 -17.05
C LYS A 24 12.80 -1.87 -15.62
N ALA A 25 11.67 -2.32 -15.07
CA ALA A 25 11.60 -2.86 -13.72
C ALA A 25 12.05 -4.33 -13.62
N GLY A 26 12.26 -5.01 -14.74
CA GLY A 26 12.65 -6.43 -14.79
C GLY A 26 11.54 -7.38 -14.34
N VAL A 27 10.29 -7.06 -14.68
CA VAL A 27 9.10 -7.86 -14.34
C VAL A 27 8.25 -8.12 -15.59
N SER A 28 7.22 -8.95 -15.48
CA SER A 28 6.27 -9.16 -16.57
C SER A 28 5.31 -7.96 -16.73
N ARG A 29 4.77 -7.76 -17.94
CA ARG A 29 3.69 -6.77 -18.17
C ARG A 29 2.48 -7.04 -17.26
N GLN A 30 2.15 -8.31 -17.03
CA GLN A 30 1.05 -8.71 -16.15
C GLN A 30 1.31 -8.25 -14.71
N THR A 31 2.55 -8.36 -14.22
CA THR A 31 2.94 -7.86 -12.90
C THR A 31 2.66 -6.38 -12.78
N VAL A 32 3.08 -5.56 -13.74
CA VAL A 32 2.78 -4.12 -13.75
C VAL A 32 1.26 -3.87 -13.73
N SER A 33 0.50 -4.62 -14.53
CA SER A 33 -0.96 -4.51 -14.59
C SER A 33 -1.64 -4.85 -13.26
N LEU A 34 -1.17 -5.89 -12.55
CA LEU A 34 -1.68 -6.27 -11.22
C LEU A 34 -1.34 -5.22 -10.15
N ILE A 35 -0.12 -4.66 -10.21
CA ILE A 35 0.28 -3.57 -9.29
C ILE A 35 -0.59 -2.34 -9.53
N GLU A 36 -0.78 -1.92 -10.79
CA GLU A 36 -1.62 -0.75 -11.12
C GLU A 36 -3.07 -0.89 -10.63
N ARG A 37 -3.61 -2.11 -10.57
CA ARG A 37 -4.95 -2.39 -10.01
C ARG A 37 -4.98 -2.58 -8.49
N GLY A 38 -3.81 -2.60 -7.83
CA GLY A 38 -3.70 -2.87 -6.40
C GLY A 38 -3.97 -4.33 -6.02
N GLU A 39 -3.97 -5.24 -6.99
CA GLU A 39 -4.21 -6.69 -6.79
C GLU A 39 -2.92 -7.43 -6.40
N TYR A 40 -1.76 -6.79 -6.54
CA TYR A 40 -0.47 -7.34 -6.18
C TYR A 40 0.39 -6.32 -5.46
N ALA A 41 0.79 -6.65 -4.23
CA ALA A 41 1.78 -5.89 -3.49
C ALA A 41 3.19 -6.27 -4.01
N PRO A 42 3.93 -5.34 -4.62
CA PRO A 42 5.28 -5.63 -5.08
C PRO A 42 6.22 -5.90 -3.90
N SER A 43 7.25 -6.72 -4.13
CA SER A 43 8.36 -6.82 -3.17
C SER A 43 9.07 -5.48 -3.02
N VAL A 44 9.75 -5.29 -1.90
CA VAL A 44 10.53 -4.06 -1.61
C VAL A 44 11.52 -3.75 -2.75
N ILE A 45 12.17 -4.77 -3.30
CA ILE A 45 13.12 -4.61 -4.43
C ILE A 45 12.41 -4.04 -5.67
N ILE A 46 11.24 -4.56 -6.02
CA ILE A 46 10.47 -4.08 -7.18
C ILE A 46 9.97 -2.65 -6.93
N ALA A 47 9.48 -2.36 -5.72
CA ALA A 47 9.02 -1.03 -5.34
C ALA A 47 10.15 0.03 -5.45
N LEU A 48 11.33 -0.28 -4.93
CA LEU A 48 12.52 0.59 -5.02
C LEU A 48 12.98 0.80 -6.47
N LYS A 49 12.98 -0.26 -7.30
CA LYS A 49 13.32 -0.13 -8.73
C LYS A 49 12.35 0.80 -9.46
N ILE A 50 11.05 0.64 -9.23
CA ILE A 50 10.02 1.47 -9.86
C ILE A 50 10.17 2.92 -9.40
N ALA A 51 10.40 3.17 -8.11
CA ALA A 51 10.66 4.51 -7.59
C ALA A 51 11.89 5.15 -8.26
N HIS A 52 12.97 4.40 -8.42
CA HIS A 52 14.17 4.87 -9.12
C HIS A 52 13.91 5.19 -10.60
N ILE A 53 13.13 4.37 -11.32
CA ILE A 53 12.76 4.60 -12.72
C ILE A 53 12.03 5.94 -12.89
N PHE A 54 11.16 6.27 -11.93
CA PHE A 54 10.39 7.51 -11.95
C PHE A 54 11.11 8.70 -11.30
N GLY A 55 12.29 8.49 -10.69
CA GLY A 55 13.00 9.54 -9.95
C GLY A 55 12.24 10.04 -8.72
N GLU A 56 11.45 9.17 -8.09
CA GLU A 56 10.59 9.49 -6.94
C GLU A 56 11.05 8.75 -5.68
N ASN A 57 10.65 9.26 -4.52
CA ASN A 57 10.71 8.47 -3.28
C ASN A 57 9.70 7.32 -3.35
N VAL A 58 10.01 6.19 -2.72
CA VAL A 58 9.12 5.01 -2.75
C VAL A 58 7.73 5.33 -2.20
N GLU A 59 7.63 6.20 -1.19
CA GLU A 59 6.37 6.64 -0.57
C GLU A 59 5.52 7.52 -1.51
N ASN A 60 6.14 8.24 -2.45
CA ASN A 60 5.43 9.00 -3.47
C ASN A 60 4.80 8.08 -4.54
N VAL A 61 5.31 6.86 -4.66
CA VAL A 61 4.85 5.85 -5.62
C VAL A 61 3.85 4.88 -4.98
N PHE A 62 4.13 4.44 -3.75
CA PHE A 62 3.37 3.44 -2.99
C PHE A 62 3.12 3.96 -1.57
N TYR A 63 1.86 3.99 -1.14
CA TYR A 63 1.50 4.50 0.19
C TYR A 63 0.34 3.72 0.80
N LEU A 64 0.24 3.74 2.12
CA LEU A 64 -0.87 3.12 2.84
C LEU A 64 -2.01 4.14 2.98
N LYS A 65 -3.19 3.77 2.52
CA LYS A 65 -4.42 4.51 2.79
C LYS A 65 -5.13 3.88 4.00
N GLU A 66 -5.48 4.69 4.99
CA GLU A 66 -6.35 4.26 6.07
C GLU A 66 -7.74 3.95 5.51
N ASN A 67 -8.30 2.80 5.91
CA ASN A 67 -9.66 2.48 5.55
C ASN A 67 -10.55 3.31 6.49
N SER A 68 -11.23 4.33 5.97
CA SER A 68 -12.24 5.08 6.72
C SER A 68 -13.44 4.23 7.16
N ASP A 69 -13.49 2.95 6.72
CA ASP A 69 -14.60 2.03 6.91
C ASP A 69 -14.37 1.00 8.03
N GLU A 70 -13.26 1.10 8.77
CA GLU A 70 -13.19 0.49 10.09
C GLU A 70 -14.10 1.32 11.01
N LYS A 71 -15.41 1.03 10.96
CA LYS A 71 -16.32 1.25 12.08
C LYS A 71 -15.70 0.51 13.26
N MET A 72 -14.83 1.20 14.01
CA MET A 72 -14.28 0.68 15.25
C MET A 72 -15.49 0.33 16.10
N ASP A 73 -15.67 -0.97 16.32
CA ASP A 73 -16.66 -1.50 17.24
C ASP A 73 -16.45 -0.76 18.57
N GLU A 74 -17.46 -0.01 19.04
CA GLU A 74 -17.32 0.89 20.21
C GLU A 74 -16.89 0.13 21.47
N ASN A 75 -16.95 -1.21 21.45
CA ASN A 75 -16.45 -2.11 22.48
C ASN A 75 -14.91 -2.22 22.56
N TYR A 76 -14.13 -1.83 21.55
CA TYR A 76 -12.65 -1.87 21.60
C TYR A 76 -12.03 -0.58 22.16
N ARG A 77 -12.85 0.36 22.65
CA ARG A 77 -12.38 1.62 23.25
C ARG A 77 -12.00 1.50 24.73
N PHE A 78 -12.14 0.33 25.35
CA PHE A 78 -11.64 0.17 26.71
C PHE A 78 -10.13 0.10 26.70
N THR A 79 -9.49 1.10 27.32
CA THR A 79 -8.06 1.07 27.58
C THR A 79 -7.72 -0.18 28.40
N SER A 80 -6.48 -0.67 28.28
CA SER A 80 -6.04 -1.86 29.03
C SER A 80 -6.27 -1.77 30.55
N SER A 81 -6.35 -0.54 31.11
CA SER A 81 -6.71 -0.32 32.51
C SER A 81 -8.20 -0.51 32.80
N GLU A 82 -9.10 -0.12 31.90
CA GLU A 82 -10.55 -0.26 32.09
C GLU A 82 -11.03 -1.70 31.88
N TYR A 83 -10.40 -2.46 30.96
CA TYR A 83 -10.68 -3.89 30.80
C TYR A 83 -10.29 -4.67 32.07
N PHE A 84 -9.17 -4.29 32.70
CA PHE A 84 -8.75 -4.88 33.99
C PHE A 84 -9.70 -4.45 35.12
N ALA A 85 -10.11 -3.18 35.16
CA ALA A 85 -11.06 -2.70 36.17
C ALA A 85 -12.43 -3.40 36.09
N ARG A 86 -12.95 -3.68 34.89
CA ARG A 86 -14.25 -4.35 34.73
C ARG A 86 -14.20 -5.87 34.93
N ASN A 87 -13.11 -6.54 34.55
CA ASN A 87 -13.03 -8.01 34.61
C ASN A 87 -12.28 -8.56 35.84
N PHE A 88 -11.47 -7.74 36.54
CA PHE A 88 -10.65 -8.19 37.67
C PHE A 88 -10.95 -7.48 38.99
N CYS A 89 -11.83 -6.47 39.04
CA CYS A 89 -12.18 -5.80 40.30
C CYS A 89 -13.38 -6.44 41.05
N SER A 90 -13.72 -7.69 40.77
CA SER A 90 -14.79 -8.41 41.48
C SER A 90 -14.41 -9.82 41.92
N LYS A 91 -13.13 -10.06 42.25
CA LYS A 91 -12.71 -11.20 43.07
C LYS A 91 -11.65 -10.78 44.07
#